data_AF-A0A497T2R9-F1
#
_entry.id   AF-A0A497T2R9-F1
#
_cell.length_a   1.000
_cell.length_b   1.000
_cell.length_c   1.000
_cell.angle_alpha   90.00
_cell.angle_beta   90.00
_cell.angle_gamma   90.00
#
_symmetry.space_group_name_H-M   'P 1'
#
loop_
_entity.id
_entity.type
_entity.pdbx_description
1 polymer ?
#
loop_
_entity_poly.entity_id
_entity_poly.type
_entity_poly.pdbx_seq_one_letter_code
_entity_poly.pdbx_strand_id
1 'polypeptide(L)'
;MESYLKKLERKLNLNLQSVALVPPETLDDCFHKLHIKDIPEVYVKHEEWMQTLIDTYIENMKEMVKWFLRENLCDECKKKIFGEKYAKI
;
A
#
# COMPACT_ATOMS: atom_id res chain seq x y z
N MET A 1 16.83 31.31 -7.43
CA MET A 1 16.94 29.87 -7.79
C MET A 1 16.42 29.04 -6.62
N GLU A 2 15.25 28.45 -6.75
CA GLU A 2 14.74 27.52 -5.73
C GLU A 2 15.62 26.26 -5.74
N SER A 3 16.23 25.91 -4.60
CA SER A 3 17.11 24.74 -4.55
C SER A 3 16.28 23.49 -4.85
N TYR A 4 16.87 22.53 -5.58
CA TYR A 4 16.23 21.26 -5.93
C TYR A 4 15.62 20.56 -4.71
N LEU A 5 16.22 20.73 -3.53
CA LEU A 5 15.72 20.24 -2.25
C LEU A 5 14.35 20.83 -1.89
N LYS A 6 14.13 22.15 -2.05
CA LYS A 6 12.82 22.77 -1.79
C LYS A 6 11.72 22.30 -2.75
N LYS A 7 12.08 21.97 -4.00
CA LYS A 7 11.13 21.38 -4.96
C LYS A 7 10.73 19.96 -4.58
N LEU A 8 11.71 19.14 -4.15
CA LEU A 8 11.46 17.78 -3.67
C LEU A 8 10.61 17.79 -2.40
N GLU A 9 10.93 18.67 -1.46
CA GLU A 9 10.21 18.81 -0.20
C GLU A 9 8.74 19.21 -0.43
N ARG A 10 8.47 20.17 -1.33
CA ARG A 10 7.08 20.51 -1.71
C ARG A 10 6.34 19.36 -2.38
N LYS A 11 6.97 18.62 -3.29
CA LYS A 11 6.35 17.45 -3.91
C LYS A 11 6.02 16.37 -2.88
N LEU A 12 6.95 16.11 -1.96
CA LEU A 12 6.74 15.15 -0.88
C LEU A 12 5.60 15.60 0.04
N ASN A 13 5.54 16.89 0.37
CA ASN A 13 4.51 17.45 1.24
C ASN A 13 3.12 17.43 0.58
N LEU A 14 3.03 17.72 -0.72
CA LEU A 14 1.79 17.60 -1.48
C LEU A 14 1.31 16.15 -1.55
N ASN A 15 2.23 15.20 -1.77
CA ASN A 15 1.89 13.78 -1.80
C ASN A 15 1.48 13.26 -0.41
N LEU A 16 2.15 13.68 0.66
CA LEU A 16 1.78 13.34 2.04
C LEU A 16 0.42 13.94 2.44
N GLN A 17 0.12 15.17 2.02
CA GLN A 17 -1.19 15.79 2.21
C GLN A 17 -2.30 15.05 1.44
N SER A 18 -2.01 14.52 0.25
CA SER A 18 -2.98 13.69 -0.48
C SER A 18 -3.21 12.31 0.13
N VAL A 19 -2.23 11.76 0.86
CA VAL A 19 -2.34 10.45 1.53
C VAL A 19 -3.17 10.53 2.83
N ALA A 20 -3.45 11.72 3.35
CA ALA A 20 -4.03 11.92 4.68
C ALA A 20 -5.50 12.42 4.73
N LEU A 21 -6.22 12.53 3.60
CA LEU A 21 -7.54 13.19 3.60
C LEU A 21 -8.75 12.25 3.62
N VAL A 22 -8.58 10.98 3.25
CA VAL A 22 -9.68 9.99 3.29
C VAL A 22 -9.14 8.73 3.95
N PRO A 23 -9.70 8.32 5.11
CA PRO A 23 -9.34 7.03 5.68
C PRO A 23 -9.70 5.93 4.66
N PRO A 24 -8.83 4.94 4.46
CA PRO A 24 -9.09 3.84 3.53
C PRO A 24 -10.39 3.14 3.92
N GLU A 25 -11.28 2.90 2.95
CA GLU A 25 -12.55 2.22 3.20
C GLU A 25 -12.33 0.72 3.42
N THR A 26 -11.31 0.18 2.77
CA THR A 26 -10.90 -1.23 2.85
C THR A 26 -9.42 -1.36 3.18
N LEU A 27 -9.03 -2.52 3.73
CA LEU A 27 -7.62 -2.81 3.96
C LEU A 27 -6.82 -2.81 2.65
N ASP A 28 -7.45 -3.15 1.52
CA ASP A 28 -6.80 -3.17 0.21
C ASP A 28 -6.38 -1.78 -0.27
N ASP A 29 -7.10 -0.73 0.13
CA ASP A 29 -6.77 0.67 -0.19
C ASP A 29 -5.45 1.12 0.46
N CYS A 30 -4.99 0.42 1.52
CA CYS A 30 -3.69 0.65 2.14
C CYS A 30 -2.50 0.16 1.30
N PHE A 31 -2.75 -0.70 0.31
CA PHE A 31 -1.71 -1.37 -0.49
C PHE A 31 -1.82 -0.99 -1.95
N HIS A 32 -1.33 0.21 -2.26
CA HIS A 32 -1.28 0.73 -3.63
C HIS A 32 -0.44 -0.17 -4.52
N LYS A 33 -0.92 -0.43 -5.74
CA LYS A 33 -0.13 -1.11 -6.77
C LYS A 33 1.05 -0.22 -7.17
N LEU A 34 2.25 -0.79 -7.17
CA LEU A 34 3.46 -0.15 -7.66
C LEU A 34 3.68 -0.61 -9.11
N HIS A 35 3.89 0.33 -10.03
CA HIS A 35 4.17 0.02 -11.42
C HIS A 35 5.64 0.30 -11.72
N ILE A 36 6.30 -0.62 -12.42
CA ILE A 36 7.73 -0.49 -12.77
C ILE A 36 8.01 0.67 -13.71
N LYS A 37 7.00 1.16 -14.43
CA LYS A 37 7.10 2.37 -15.25
C LYS A 37 7.47 3.62 -14.43
N ASP A 38 7.37 3.56 -13.11
CA ASP A 38 7.80 4.61 -12.18
C ASP A 38 9.29 4.49 -11.77
N ILE A 39 10.03 3.49 -12.29
CA ILE A 39 11.43 3.16 -11.95
C ILE A 39 12.34 3.42 -13.18
N PRO A 40 13.60 3.87 -13.01
CA PRO A 40 14.48 4.24 -14.13
C PRO A 40 14.69 3.16 -15.19
N GLU A 41 14.88 3.59 -16.45
CA GLU A 41 14.97 2.79 -17.69
C GLU A 41 15.92 1.57 -17.67
N VAL A 42 16.90 1.55 -16.75
CA VAL A 42 17.89 0.47 -16.58
C VAL A 42 17.22 -0.89 -16.31
N TYR A 43 15.98 -0.87 -15.82
CA TYR A 43 15.21 -2.04 -15.43
C TYR A 43 14.21 -2.53 -16.52
N VAL A 44 14.05 -1.81 -17.63
CA VAL A 44 13.02 -2.08 -18.66
C VAL A 44 13.19 -3.46 -19.32
N LYS A 45 14.41 -4.01 -19.39
CA LYS A 45 14.66 -5.33 -20.01
C LYS A 45 14.01 -6.50 -19.25
N HIS A 46 13.66 -6.30 -17.98
CA HIS A 46 13.06 -7.33 -17.12
C HIS A 46 11.76 -6.84 -16.46
N GLU A 47 11.05 -5.90 -17.10
CA GLU A 47 9.84 -5.26 -16.55
C GLU A 47 8.82 -6.29 -16.06
N GLU A 48 8.48 -7.30 -16.85
CA GLU A 48 7.49 -8.32 -16.46
C GLU A 48 7.91 -9.15 -15.24
N TRP A 49 9.18 -9.57 -15.20
CA TRP A 49 9.70 -10.37 -14.09
C TRP A 49 9.74 -9.57 -12.80
N MET A 50 10.23 -8.33 -12.86
CA MET A 50 10.24 -7.47 -11.67
C MET A 50 8.82 -7.08 -11.24
N GLN A 51 7.89 -6.87 -12.18
CA GLN A 51 6.52 -6.50 -11.83
C GLN A 51 5.86 -7.65 -11.08
N THR A 52 6.09 -8.88 -11.56
CA THR A 52 5.67 -10.11 -10.89
C THR A 52 6.25 -10.20 -9.47
N LEU A 53 7.53 -9.86 -9.29
CA LEU A 53 8.19 -9.89 -7.98
C LEU A 53 7.60 -8.85 -7.02
N ILE A 54 7.35 -7.62 -7.50
CA ILE A 54 6.70 -6.55 -6.73
C ILE A 54 5.27 -6.94 -6.34
N ASP A 55 4.48 -7.43 -7.29
CA ASP A 55 3.10 -7.85 -7.06
C ASP A 55 3.03 -8.98 -6.02
N THR A 56 3.93 -9.97 -6.14
CA THR A 56 4.04 -11.08 -5.18
C THR A 56 4.40 -10.57 -3.77
N TYR A 57 5.32 -9.62 -3.69
CA TYR A 57 5.73 -9.04 -2.41
C TYR A 57 4.61 -8.25 -1.74
N ILE A 58 3.88 -7.44 -2.50
CA ILE A 58 2.71 -6.70 -2.02
C ILE A 58 1.65 -7.68 -1.49
N GLU A 59 1.37 -8.77 -2.22
CA GLU A 59 0.39 -9.77 -1.78
C GLU A 59 0.82 -10.48 -0.49
N ASN A 60 2.10 -10.84 -0.37
CA ASN A 60 2.62 -11.44 0.86
C ASN A 60 2.49 -10.49 2.07
N MET A 61 2.76 -9.20 1.87
CA MET A 61 2.57 -8.19 2.92
C MET A 61 1.09 -8.03 3.30
N LYS A 62 0.19 -8.02 2.31
CA LYS A 62 -1.26 -7.98 2.53
C LYS A 62 -1.71 -9.13 3.43
N GLU A 63 -1.31 -10.35 3.11
CA GLU A 63 -1.70 -11.53 3.89
C GLU A 63 -1.12 -11.52 5.29
N MET A 64 0.13 -11.06 5.46
CA MET A 64 0.73 -10.89 6.79
C MET A 64 -0.05 -9.90 7.65
N VAL A 65 -0.45 -8.75 7.09
CA VAL A 65 -1.25 -7.74 7.81
C VAL A 65 -2.65 -8.27 8.12
N LYS A 66 -3.32 -8.92 7.15
CA LYS A 66 -4.62 -9.56 7.40
C LYS A 66 -4.54 -10.57 8.54
N TRP A 67 -3.52 -11.42 8.55
CA TRP A 67 -3.29 -12.40 9.62
C TRP A 67 -3.09 -11.71 10.96
N PHE A 68 -2.20 -10.72 11.04
CA PHE A 68 -1.94 -9.98 12.27
C PHE A 68 -3.22 -9.34 12.83
N LEU A 69 -4.02 -8.70 11.98
CA LEU A 69 -5.28 -8.06 12.39
C LEU A 69 -6.33 -9.10 12.84
N ARG A 70 -6.37 -10.29 12.23
CA ARG A 70 -7.28 -11.37 12.68
C ARG A 70 -6.92 -11.91 14.06
N GLU A 71 -5.64 -12.01 14.38
CA GLU A 71 -5.20 -12.53 15.69
C GLU A 71 -5.32 -11.49 16.81
N ASN A 72 -5.14 -10.21 16.50
CA ASN A 72 -4.95 -9.18 17.53
C ASN A 72 -6.15 -8.23 17.73
N LEU A 73 -7.15 -8.23 16.84
CA LEU A 73 -8.34 -7.41 16.99
C LEU A 73 -9.46 -8.13 17.74
N CYS A 74 -10.38 -7.37 18.34
CA CYS A 74 -11.64 -7.92 18.86
C CYS A 74 -12.64 -8.20 17.71
N ASP A 75 -13.65 -9.02 17.98
CA ASP A 75 -14.61 -9.47 16.96
C ASP A 75 -15.41 -8.32 16.32
N GLU A 76 -15.69 -7.26 17.07
CA GLU A 76 -16.36 -6.07 16.53
C GLU A 76 -15.47 -5.36 15.49
N CYS A 77 -14.18 -5.22 15.78
CA CYS A 77 -13.21 -4.64 14.84
C CYS A 77 -13.01 -5.55 13.63
N LYS A 78 -12.93 -6.87 13.81
CA LYS A 78 -12.84 -7.83 12.69
C LYS A 78 -14.03 -7.72 11.74
N LYS A 79 -15.26 -7.59 12.28
CA LYS A 79 -16.48 -7.38 11.47
C LYS A 79 -16.42 -6.11 10.63
N LYS A 80 -15.91 -5.01 11.20
CA LYS A 80 -15.79 -3.72 10.49
C LYS A 80 -14.76 -3.79 9.35
N ILE A 81 -13.66 -4.50 9.55
CA ILE A 81 -12.53 -4.54 8.59
C ILE A 81 -12.70 -5.65 7.53
N PHE A 82 -13.22 -6.81 7.91
CA PHE A 82 -13.29 -7.99 7.03
C PHE A 82 -14.72 -8.40 6.64
N GLY A 83 -15.75 -7.78 7.23
CA GLY A 83 -17.16 -8.14 7.04
C GLY A 83 -17.64 -9.26 7.97
N GLU A 84 -18.93 -9.58 7.90
CA GLU A 84 -19.62 -10.49 8.85
C GLU A 84 -19.09 -11.93 8.86
N LYS A 85 -18.39 -12.35 7.80
CA LYS A 85 -17.89 -13.73 7.64
C LYS A 85 -16.78 -14.10 8.64
N TYR A 86 -16.14 -13.12 9.28
CA TYR A 86 -15.00 -13.33 10.19
C TYR A 86 -15.37 -13.14 11.68
N ALA A 87 -16.67 -13.07 11.97
CA ALA A 87 -17.24 -12.86 13.30
C ALA A 87 -17.32 -14.09 14.21
N LYS A 88 -17.02 -15.28 13.69
CA LYS A 88 -17.18 -16.54 14.41
C LYS A 88 -16.00 -17.46 14.10
N ILE A 89 -14.99 -17.41 14.97
CA ILE A 89 -14.12 -18.54 15.29
C ILE A 89 -14.25 -18.74 16.79
#